data_AF-A0A536GMN7-F1
#
_entry.id   AF-A0A536GMN7-F1
#
_cell.length_a   1.000
_cell.length_b   1.000
_cell.length_c   1.000
_cell.angle_alpha   90.00
_cell.angle_beta   90.00
_cell.angle_gamma   90.00
#
_symmetry.space_group_name_H-M   'P 1'
#
loop_
_entity.id
_entity.type
_entity.pdbx_description
1 polymer ?
#
loop_
_entity_poly.entity_id
_entity_poly.type
_entity_poly.pdbx_seq_one_letter_code
_entity_poly.pdbx_strand_id
1 'polypeptide(L)'
;MLTDTELLDAYSKTVIGVVEEVGPAVVGISGIGSGLILTPDGYVLTNHHVASAAKRYEIHLRDGSILTADLVGKDPHTDLALLRANGAGLPSARLGDSGQLRVGQLVVAIGSPFGFQSTVTTGVVSAV
;
A
#
# COMPACT_ATOMS: atom_id res chain seq x y z
N MET A 1 -9.27 -13.68 -32.14
CA MET A 1 -9.77 -13.04 -30.91
C MET A 1 -9.39 -13.93 -29.75
N LEU A 2 -8.96 -13.36 -28.63
CA LEU A 2 -8.80 -14.12 -27.39
C LEU A 2 -10.18 -14.61 -26.93
N THR A 3 -10.21 -15.79 -26.33
CA THR A 3 -11.39 -16.31 -25.63
C THR A 3 -11.58 -15.58 -24.30
N ASP A 4 -12.80 -15.57 -23.78
CA ASP A 4 -13.10 -14.97 -22.48
C ASP A 4 -12.24 -15.57 -21.36
N THR A 5 -11.95 -16.87 -21.42
CA THR A 5 -11.07 -17.56 -20.47
C THR A 5 -9.63 -17.02 -20.54
N GLU A 6 -9.09 -16.83 -21.73
CA GLU A 6 -7.73 -16.28 -21.90
C GLU A 6 -7.64 -14.83 -21.43
N LEU A 7 -8.70 -14.04 -21.64
CA LEU A 7 -8.77 -12.66 -21.16
C LEU A 7 -8.81 -12.59 -19.62
N LEU A 8 -9.64 -13.41 -18.99
CA LEU A 8 -9.74 -13.49 -17.53
C LEU A 8 -8.46 -14.05 -16.89
N ASP A 9 -7.78 -14.97 -17.54
CA ASP A 9 -6.49 -15.50 -17.10
C ASP A 9 -5.37 -14.44 -17.21
N ALA A 10 -5.30 -13.70 -18.32
CA ALA A 10 -4.36 -12.61 -18.48
C ALA A 10 -4.58 -11.49 -17.45
N TYR A 11 -5.85 -11.16 -17.18
CA TYR A 11 -6.24 -10.24 -16.12
C TYR A 11 -5.76 -10.72 -14.75
N SER A 12 -6.06 -11.98 -14.41
CA SER A 12 -5.69 -12.57 -13.12
C SER A 12 -4.19 -12.59 -12.92
N LYS A 13 -3.41 -12.97 -13.95
CA LYS A 13 -1.94 -12.93 -13.93
C LYS A 13 -1.40 -11.53 -13.68
N THR A 14 -2.00 -10.52 -14.29
CA THR A 14 -1.60 -9.12 -14.08
C THR A 14 -1.82 -8.70 -12.62
N VAL A 15 -2.99 -9.02 -12.06
CA VAL A 15 -3.32 -8.69 -10.66
C VAL A 15 -2.40 -9.44 -9.69
N ILE A 16 -2.14 -10.72 -9.93
CA ILE A 16 -1.21 -11.53 -9.13
C ILE A 16 0.19 -10.91 -9.13
N GLY A 17 0.71 -10.56 -10.31
CA GLY A 17 2.04 -9.95 -10.41
C GLY A 17 2.17 -8.66 -9.60
N VAL A 18 1.16 -7.78 -9.67
CA VAL A 18 1.14 -6.55 -8.86
C VAL A 18 1.12 -6.84 -7.36
N VAL A 19 0.33 -7.82 -6.93
CA VAL A 19 0.24 -8.22 -5.51
C VAL A 19 1.53 -8.85 -5.01
N GLU A 20 2.22 -9.64 -5.84
CA GLU A 20 3.52 -10.23 -5.51
C GLU A 20 4.63 -9.17 -5.43
N GLU A 21 4.61 -8.19 -6.34
CA GLU A 21 5.61 -7.13 -6.39
C GLU A 21 5.43 -6.09 -5.27
N VAL A 22 4.20 -5.58 -5.09
CA VAL A 22 3.93 -4.45 -4.18
C VAL A 22 3.48 -4.91 -2.80
N GLY A 23 2.81 -6.07 -2.71
CA GLY A 23 2.23 -6.57 -1.47
C GLY A 23 3.20 -6.66 -0.28
N PRO A 24 4.48 -7.05 -0.45
CA PRO A 24 5.46 -7.02 0.65
C PRO A 24 5.70 -5.64 1.27
N ALA A 25 5.53 -4.56 0.50
CA ALA A 25 5.70 -3.18 0.97
C ALA A 25 4.42 -2.59 1.60
N VAL A 26 3.28 -3.27 1.49
CA VAL A 26 2.01 -2.85 2.10
C VAL A 26 1.93 -3.38 3.52
N VAL A 27 1.73 -2.46 4.46
CA VAL A 27 1.81 -2.75 5.90
C VAL A 27 0.53 -2.36 6.62
N GLY A 28 0.26 -3.03 7.74
CA GLY A 28 -0.78 -2.59 8.68
C GLY A 28 -0.22 -1.56 9.64
N ILE A 29 -1.04 -0.57 10.02
CA ILE A 29 -0.67 0.46 10.99
C ILE A 29 -1.58 0.31 12.21
N SER A 30 -1.00 -0.13 13.33
CA SER A 30 -1.64 -0.26 14.64
C SER A 30 -3.04 -0.92 14.64
N GLY A 31 -3.31 -1.81 13.67
CA GLY A 31 -4.60 -2.47 13.47
C GLY A 31 -5.77 -1.56 13.06
N ILE A 32 -5.51 -0.32 12.66
CA ILE A 32 -6.53 0.69 12.34
C ILE A 32 -6.54 1.10 10.86
N GLY A 33 -5.47 0.81 10.12
CA GLY A 33 -5.32 1.23 8.74
C GLY A 33 -4.13 0.58 8.07
N SER A 34 -3.77 1.10 6.89
CA SER A 34 -2.68 0.58 6.07
C SER A 34 -1.67 1.67 5.72
N GLY A 35 -0.47 1.25 5.33
CA GLY A 35 0.54 2.12 4.78
C GLY A 35 1.37 1.42 3.71
N LEU A 36 2.24 2.21 3.08
CA LEU A 36 3.17 1.75 2.06
C LEU A 36 4.59 2.14 2.44
N ILE A 37 5.50 1.16 2.49
CA ILE A 37 6.93 1.42 2.67
C ILE A 37 7.49 1.99 1.36
N LEU A 38 7.97 3.23 1.40
CA LEU A 38 8.53 3.95 0.25
C LEU A 38 10.01 3.67 0.04
N THR A 39 10.74 3.36 1.11
CA THR A 39 12.20 3.21 1.07
C THR A 39 12.67 2.07 1.98
N PRO A 40 13.78 1.39 1.65
CA PRO A 40 14.29 0.25 2.44
C PRO A 40 14.74 0.61 3.86
N ASP A 41 14.94 1.90 4.14
CA ASP A 41 15.31 2.41 5.45
C ASP A 41 14.08 2.75 6.33
N GLY A 42 12.86 2.55 5.83
CA GLY A 42 11.66 2.51 6.65
C GLY A 42 10.76 3.74 6.63
N TYR A 43 10.82 4.58 5.59
CA TYR A 43 9.78 5.59 5.41
C TYR A 43 8.46 4.93 4.98
N VAL A 44 7.39 5.18 5.74
CA VAL A 44 6.05 4.63 5.51
C VAL A 44 5.07 5.77 5.25
N LEU A 45 4.41 5.74 4.10
CA LEU A 45 3.33 6.65 3.75
C LEU A 45 1.99 6.07 4.18
N THR A 46 1.13 6.90 4.78
CA THR A 46 -0.25 6.56 5.15
C THR A 46 -1.13 7.80 5.12
N ASN A 47 -2.39 7.65 5.50
CA ASN A 47 -3.29 8.77 5.67
C ASN A 47 -3.12 9.47 7.01
N HIS A 48 -3.34 10.79 7.01
CA HIS A 48 -3.28 11.60 8.23
C HIS A 48 -4.30 11.12 9.28
N HIS A 49 -5.52 10.78 8.87
CA HIS A 49 -6.54 10.28 9.79
C HIS A 49 -6.16 8.95 10.46
N VAL A 50 -5.47 8.04 9.73
CA VAL A 50 -4.93 6.79 10.28
C VAL A 50 -3.86 7.10 11.32
N ALA A 51 -2.87 7.92 10.97
CA ALA A 51 -1.81 8.29 11.89
C ALA A 51 -2.34 9.00 13.14
N SER A 52 -3.38 9.83 13.00
CA SER A 52 -3.96 10.59 14.11
C SER A 52 -4.80 9.74 15.07
N ALA A 53 -5.30 8.59 14.62
CA ALA A 53 -6.04 7.65 15.46
C ALA A 53 -5.12 6.73 16.30
N ALA A 54 -3.84 6.61 15.93
CA ALA A 54 -2.87 5.78 16.65
C ALA A 54 -2.31 6.50 17.89
N LYS A 55 -2.30 5.81 19.04
CA LYS A 55 -1.60 6.27 20.26
C LYS A 55 -0.11 5.93 20.26
N ARG A 56 0.24 4.84 19.57
CA ARG A 56 1.59 4.35 19.29
C ARG A 56 1.57 3.78 17.89
N TYR A 57 2.66 3.96 17.15
CA TYR A 57 2.76 3.46 15.79
C TYR A 57 3.45 2.10 15.80
N GLU A 58 2.67 1.08 15.43
CA GLU A 58 3.15 -0.28 15.20
C GLU A 58 2.94 -0.60 13.73
N ILE A 59 4.00 -0.99 13.05
CA ILE A 59 4.00 -1.37 11.64
C ILE A 59 3.99 -2.89 11.58
N HIS A 60 2.89 -3.45 11.10
CA HIS A 60 2.71 -4.89 10.93
C HIS A 60 3.11 -5.28 9.51
N LEU A 61 4.20 -6.02 9.40
CA LEU A 61 4.69 -6.55 8.14
C LEU A 61 3.96 -7.85 7.77
N ARG A 62 3.96 -8.17 6.47
CA ARG A 62 3.29 -9.36 5.94
C ARG A 62 3.85 -10.69 6.46
N ASP A 63 5.11 -10.71 6.88
CA ASP A 63 5.75 -11.88 7.51
C ASP A 63 5.32 -12.08 8.98
N GLY A 64 4.49 -11.18 9.52
CA GLY A 64 4.00 -11.18 10.89
C GLY A 64 4.89 -10.44 11.88
N SER A 65 6.02 -9.89 11.44
CA SER A 65 6.86 -9.04 12.30
C SER A 65 6.20 -7.69 12.56
N ILE A 66 6.52 -7.11 13.73
CA ILE A 66 5.98 -5.82 14.18
C ILE A 66 7.16 -4.90 14.49
N LEU A 67 7.16 -3.73 13.87
CA LEU A 67 8.16 -2.69 14.11
C LEU A 67 7.52 -1.49 14.80
N THR A 68 8.22 -0.88 15.74
CA THR A 68 7.82 0.44 16.23
C THR A 68 8.13 1.50 15.18
N ALA A 69 7.38 2.59 15.17
CA ALA A 69 7.63 3.72 14.29
C ALA A 69 7.46 5.07 14.99
N ASP A 70 8.10 6.08 14.43
CA ASP A 70 7.98 7.47 14.84
C ASP A 70 7.26 8.29 13.77
N LEU A 71 6.53 9.33 14.19
CA LEU A 71 5.92 10.28 13.26
C LEU A 71 7.00 11.22 12.71
N VAL A 72 7.17 11.23 11.39
CA VAL A 72 8.06 12.18 10.71
C VAL A 72 7.31 13.48 10.41
N GLY A 73 6.07 13.37 9.92
CA GLY A 73 5.25 14.52 9.57
C GLY A 73 3.84 14.15 9.16
N LYS A 74 2.95 15.14 9.15
CA LYS A 74 1.56 15.00 8.71
C LYS A 74 1.11 16.24 7.95
N ASP A 75 0.29 16.03 6.94
CA ASP A 75 -0.39 17.06 6.16
C ASP A 75 -1.90 16.80 6.19
N PRO A 76 -2.65 17.51 7.04
CA PRO A 76 -4.11 17.41 7.09
C PRO A 76 -4.81 17.87 5.81
N HIS A 77 -4.20 18.72 4.99
CA HIS A 77 -4.86 19.25 3.78
C HIS A 77 -4.97 18.20 2.67
N THR A 78 -3.98 17.31 2.57
CA THR A 78 -3.97 16.20 1.60
C THR A 78 -4.32 14.85 2.24
N ASP A 79 -4.67 14.84 3.54
CA ASP A 79 -4.86 13.64 4.35
C ASP A 79 -3.66 12.66 4.28
N LEU A 80 -2.43 13.17 4.37
CA LEU A 80 -1.20 12.35 4.31
C LEU A 80 -0.41 12.40 5.63
N ALA A 81 0.29 11.30 5.94
CA ALA A 81 1.27 11.24 7.01
C ALA A 81 2.46 10.35 6.62
N LEU A 82 3.63 10.72 7.13
CA LEU A 82 4.87 9.99 6.95
C LEU A 82 5.36 9.49 8.31
N LEU A 83 5.56 8.18 8.41
CA LEU A 83 6.13 7.51 9.58
C LEU A 83 7.52 6.98 9.25
N ARG A 84 8.33 6.76 10.28
CA ARG A 84 9.63 6.11 10.19
C ARG A 84 9.61 4.82 11.00
N ALA A 85 9.54 3.68 10.32
CA ALA A 85 9.65 2.37 10.94
C ALA A 85 11.10 2.10 11.39
N ASN A 86 11.25 1.50 12.56
CA ASN A 86 12.54 1.10 13.12
C ASN A 86 12.97 -0.25 12.52
N GLY A 87 13.47 -0.22 11.29
CA GLY A 87 13.98 -1.38 10.56
C GLY A 87 14.89 -0.98 9.39
N ALA A 88 15.58 -1.96 8.80
CA ALA A 88 16.46 -1.74 7.65
C ALA A 88 16.32 -2.91 6.65
N GLY A 89 16.55 -2.62 5.38
CA GLY A 89 16.38 -3.62 4.31
C GLY A 89 14.92 -4.02 4.10
N LEU A 90 13.99 -3.12 4.42
CA LEU A 90 12.56 -3.39 4.32
C LEU A 90 12.14 -3.46 2.84
N PRO A 91 11.16 -4.32 2.48
CA PRO A 91 10.56 -4.28 1.16
C PRO A 91 9.89 -2.93 0.93
N SER A 92 10.15 -2.30 -0.22
CA SER A 92 9.65 -0.96 -0.54
C SER A 92 9.09 -0.90 -1.95
N ALA A 93 8.03 -0.14 -2.14
CA ALA A 93 7.46 0.17 -3.45
C ALA A 93 7.87 1.56 -3.91
N ARG A 94 8.01 1.73 -5.23
CA ARG A 94 8.31 3.03 -5.84
C ARG A 94 7.02 3.75 -6.20
N LEU A 95 7.01 5.06 -6.01
CA LEU A 95 5.92 5.90 -6.50
C LEU A 95 6.02 6.04 -8.02
N GLY A 96 4.88 5.94 -8.68
CA GLY A 96 4.73 6.26 -10.10
C GLY A 96 4.40 7.75 -10.32
N ASP A 97 4.26 8.13 -11.59
CA ASP A 97 3.80 9.46 -11.99
C ASP A 97 2.28 9.44 -12.21
N SER A 98 1.53 10.10 -11.32
CA SER A 98 0.08 10.19 -11.43
C SER A 98 -0.39 11.06 -12.60
N GLY A 99 0.46 11.98 -13.11
CA GLY A 99 0.15 12.83 -14.26
C GLY A 99 0.06 12.08 -15.59
N GLN A 100 0.52 10.83 -15.61
CA GLN A 100 0.44 9.93 -16.78
C GLN A 100 -0.77 9.00 -16.74
N LEU A 101 -1.57 9.02 -15.67
CA LEU A 101 -2.75 8.16 -15.55
C LEU A 101 -3.79 8.55 -16.60
N ARG A 102 -4.56 7.55 -17.06
CA ARG A 102 -5.68 7.75 -17.97
C ARG A 102 -6.96 7.16 -17.39
N VAL A 103 -8.08 7.83 -17.62
CA VAL A 103 -9.41 7.28 -17.34
C VAL A 103 -9.58 5.94 -18.05
N GLY A 104 -10.08 4.93 -17.34
CA GLY A 104 -10.21 3.55 -17.81
C GLY A 104 -8.97 2.67 -17.61
N GLN A 105 -7.84 3.21 -17.14
CA GLN A 105 -6.66 2.40 -16.82
C GLN A 105 -6.93 1.49 -15.61
N LEU A 106 -6.49 0.23 -15.71
CA LEU A 106 -6.60 -0.77 -14.65
C LEU A 106 -5.83 -0.33 -13.40
N VAL A 107 -6.44 -0.51 -12.22
CA VAL A 107 -5.82 -0.27 -10.91
C VAL A 107 -6.09 -1.44 -9.97
N VAL A 108 -5.13 -1.65 -9.06
CA VAL A 108 -5.22 -2.62 -7.97
C VAL A 108 -5.07 -1.86 -6.66
N ALA A 109 -6.10 -1.90 -5.82
CA ALA A 109 -6.04 -1.40 -4.46
C ALA A 109 -5.62 -2.53 -3.52
N ILE A 110 -4.54 -2.31 -2.78
CA ILE A 110 -4.00 -3.27 -1.80
C ILE A 110 -4.00 -2.58 -0.44
N GLY A 111 -4.64 -3.19 0.55
CA GLY A 111 -4.63 -2.73 1.94
C GLY A 111 -4.34 -3.89 2.88
N SER A 112 -3.83 -3.59 4.09
CA SER A 112 -3.61 -4.55 5.17
C SER A 112 -4.09 -4.00 6.52
N PRO A 113 -5.39 -3.68 6.67
CA PRO A 113 -5.89 -2.99 7.88
C PRO A 113 -5.67 -3.79 9.17
N PHE A 114 -5.61 -5.13 9.08
CA PHE A 114 -5.42 -6.03 10.22
C PHE A 114 -4.05 -6.74 10.26
N GLY A 115 -3.07 -6.26 9.48
CA GLY A 115 -1.68 -6.74 9.53
C GLY A 115 -1.40 -8.12 8.92
N PHE A 116 -2.37 -9.05 8.91
CA PHE A 116 -2.18 -10.44 8.48
C PHE A 116 -2.97 -10.85 7.23
N GLN A 117 -3.96 -10.07 6.83
CA GLN A 117 -4.77 -10.33 5.64
C GLN A 117 -4.83 -9.08 4.78
N SER A 118 -4.11 -9.12 3.66
CA SER A 118 -4.23 -8.07 2.66
C SER A 118 -5.56 -8.20 1.93
N THR A 119 -6.33 -7.11 1.87
CA THR A 119 -7.48 -7.02 0.97
C THR A 119 -6.99 -6.48 -0.38
N VAL A 120 -7.34 -7.18 -1.45
CA VAL A 120 -7.04 -6.79 -2.83
C VAL A 120 -8.35 -6.51 -3.54
N THR A 121 -8.46 -5.34 -4.16
CA THR A 121 -9.58 -4.96 -5.01
C THR A 121 -9.05 -4.45 -6.34
N THR A 122 -9.79 -4.66 -7.41
CA THR A 122 -9.40 -4.24 -8.74
C THR A 122 -10.49 -3.39 -9.37
N GLY A 123 -10.11 -2.44 -10.22
CA GLY A 123 -11.02 -1.48 -10.82
C GLY A 123 -10.33 -0.64 -11.88
N VAL A 124 -10.93 0.48 -12.24
CA VAL A 124 -10.34 1.41 -13.20
C VAL A 124 -10.27 2.82 -12.64
N VAL A 125 -9.34 3.62 -13.16
CA VAL A 125 -9.28 5.06 -12.90
C VAL A 125 -10.54 5.71 -13.48
N SER A 126 -11.34 6.35 -12.61
CA SER A 126 -12.56 7.06 -13.03
C SER A 126 -12.31 8.53 -13.37
N ALA A 127 -11.26 9.14 -12.81
CA ALA A 127 -10.89 10.55 -13.01
C ALA A 127 -9.39 10.76 -12.72
N VAL A 128 -8.82 11.84 -13.28
CA VAL A 128 -7.45 12.31 -13.06
C VAL A 128 -7.43 13.79 -12.71
#